data_AF-A0AAQ3NVQ0-F1
#
_entry.id   AF-A0AAQ3NVQ0-F1
#
_cell.length_a   1.000
_cell.length_b   1.000
_cell.length_c   1.000
_cell.angle_alpha   90.00
_cell.angle_beta   90.00
_cell.angle_gamma   90.00
#
_symmetry.space_group_name_H-M   'P 1'
#
loop_
_entity.id
_entity.type
_entity.pdbx_description
1 polymer ?
#
loop_
_entity_poly.entity_id
_entity_poly.type
_entity_poly.pdbx_seq_one_letter_code
_entity_poly.pdbx_strand_id
1 'polypeptide(L)'
;MWFCICSPFYGQRQTVLQGGAKLLCVLLLLGRATIEEARDLLHWLDCEAGFGKMGICGLSMGGVHAAMVGSLHPTPVATLPFLSPNSAVVAFCEGILKHGIA
;
A
#
# COMPACT_ATOMS: atom_id res chain seq x y z
N MET A 1 -2.13 8.86 -17.84
CA MET A 1 -2.64 9.65 -16.69
C MET A 1 -2.15 8.97 -15.42
N TRP A 2 -1.80 9.73 -14.37
CA TRP A 2 -1.30 9.17 -13.11
C TRP A 2 -2.27 9.46 -11.96
N PHE A 3 -2.50 8.47 -11.12
CA PHE A 3 -3.26 8.60 -9.87
C PHE A 3 -2.36 8.18 -8.72
N CYS A 4 -2.34 8.98 -7.65
CA CYS A 4 -1.52 8.71 -6.46
C CYS A 4 -2.43 8.43 -5.27
N ILE A 5 -2.17 7.31 -4.58
CA ILE A 5 -2.81 6.98 -3.31
C ILE A 5 -1.86 7.37 -2.17
N CYS A 6 -2.34 8.23 -1.27
CA CYS A 6 -1.69 8.48 0.00
C CYS A 6 -2.05 7.36 0.98
N SER A 7 -1.03 6.67 1.50
CA SER A 7 -1.23 5.64 2.53
C SER A 7 -2.01 6.21 3.72
N PRO A 8 -2.95 5.44 4.30
CA PRO A 8 -3.62 5.83 5.53
C PRO A 8 -2.59 6.00 6.65
N PHE A 9 -2.91 6.75 7.71
CA PHE A 9 -2.01 7.06 8.84
C PHE A 9 -0.83 7.99 8.53
N TYR A 10 -0.73 8.50 7.30
CA TYR A 10 0.25 9.51 6.90
C TYR A 10 -0.41 10.83 6.47
N GLY A 11 0.31 11.94 6.65
CA GLY A 11 -0.11 13.26 6.19
C GLY A 11 -1.50 13.64 6.69
N GLN A 12 -2.39 14.01 5.76
CA GLN A 12 -3.78 14.38 6.08
C GLN A 12 -4.64 13.19 6.56
N ARG A 13 -4.15 11.96 6.44
CA ARG A 13 -4.83 10.72 6.89
C ARG A 13 -4.26 10.18 8.20
N GLN A 14 -3.41 10.96 8.89
CA GLN A 14 -2.91 10.62 10.22
C GLN A 14 -4.05 10.72 11.25
N THR A 15 -4.13 9.76 12.18
CA THR A 15 -5.17 9.79 13.21
C THR A 15 -4.81 10.80 14.30
N VAL A 16 -5.82 11.43 14.91
CA VAL A 16 -5.63 12.46 15.96
C VAL A 16 -4.88 11.90 17.17
N LEU A 17 -5.00 10.60 17.44
CA LEU A 17 -4.36 9.92 18.56
C LEU A 17 -2.93 9.43 18.23
N GLN A 18 -2.48 9.51 16.98
CA GLN A 18 -1.15 9.06 16.57
C GLN A 18 -0.11 10.15 16.85
N GLY A 19 0.69 9.94 17.90
CA GLY A 19 1.82 10.80 18.25
C GLY A 19 3.04 10.55 17.36
N GLY A 20 3.39 11.53 16.53
CA GLY A 20 4.58 11.48 15.67
C GLY A 20 4.53 10.39 14.59
N ALA A 21 5.69 9.86 14.20
CA ALA A 21 5.81 8.83 13.16
C ALA A 21 5.61 7.39 13.67
N LYS A 22 5.11 7.21 14.90
CA LYS A 22 4.90 5.88 15.48
C LYS A 22 3.65 5.23 14.90
N LEU A 23 3.84 4.26 14.01
CA LEU A 23 2.76 3.38 13.50
C LEU A 23 2.52 2.22 14.47
N LEU A 24 2.02 2.52 15.66
CA LEU A 24 1.74 1.52 16.70
C LEU A 24 0.62 0.56 16.21
N CYS A 25 0.95 -0.71 15.98
CA CYS A 25 0.07 -1.77 15.43
C CYS A 25 -0.51 -1.56 14.02
N VAL A 26 -0.30 -0.40 13.37
CA VAL A 26 -1.04 -0.07 12.14
C VAL A 26 -0.30 -0.40 10.85
N LEU A 27 0.95 -0.88 10.85
CA LEU A 27 1.71 -1.09 9.60
C LEU A 27 1.04 -2.11 8.66
N LEU A 28 0.54 -3.23 9.19
CA LEU A 28 -0.16 -4.24 8.39
C LEU A 28 -1.58 -3.79 8.01
N LEU A 29 -2.27 -3.10 8.91
CA LEU A 29 -3.59 -2.50 8.66
C LEU A 29 -3.51 -1.46 7.54
N LEU A 30 -2.48 -0.62 7.58
CA LEU A 30 -2.14 0.36 6.56
C LEU A 30 -1.89 -0.32 5.23
N GLY A 31 -1.07 -1.36 5.21
CA GLY A 31 -0.76 -2.11 4.00
C GLY A 31 -2.02 -2.69 3.37
N ARG A 32 -2.83 -3.39 4.16
CA ARG A 32 -4.11 -3.95 3.71
C ARG A 32 -5.05 -2.86 3.16
N ALA A 33 -5.25 -1.78 3.90
CA ALA A 33 -6.11 -0.69 3.46
C ALA A 33 -5.62 -0.05 2.15
N THR A 34 -4.31 0.18 2.01
CA THR A 34 -3.73 0.74 0.78
C THR A 34 -3.92 -0.20 -0.41
N ILE A 35 -3.78 -1.52 -0.20
CA ILE A 35 -3.97 -2.54 -1.24
C ILE A 35 -5.43 -2.56 -1.70
N GLU A 36 -6.39 -2.59 -0.78
CA GLU A 36 -7.82 -2.60 -1.14
C GLU A 36 -8.23 -1.31 -1.84
N GLU A 37 -7.82 -0.14 -1.33
CA GLU A 37 -8.12 1.15 -1.98
C GLU A 37 -7.55 1.23 -3.39
N ALA A 38 -6.35 0.67 -3.63
CA ALA A 38 -5.75 0.61 -4.95
C ALA A 38 -6.51 -0.32 -5.91
N ARG A 39 -7.03 -1.45 -5.41
CA ARG A 39 -7.86 -2.37 -6.20
C ARG A 39 -9.19 -1.73 -6.58
N ASP A 40 -9.84 -1.07 -5.63
CA ASP A 40 -11.11 -0.36 -5.87
C ASP A 40 -10.92 0.79 -6.85
N LEU A 41 -9.80 1.53 -6.75
CA LEU A 41 -9.46 2.58 -7.72
C LEU A 41 -9.25 1.99 -9.11
N LEU A 42 -8.50 0.90 -9.25
CA LEU A 42 -8.30 0.24 -10.55
C LEU A 42 -9.63 -0.24 -11.15
N HIS A 43 -10.51 -0.81 -10.33
CA HIS A 43 -11.85 -1.22 -10.75
C HIS A 43 -12.68 -0.02 -11.23
N TRP A 44 -12.68 1.08 -10.47
CA TRP A 44 -13.39 2.30 -10.86
C TRP A 44 -12.82 2.91 -12.15
N LEU A 45 -11.50 2.90 -12.32
CA LEU A 45 -10.85 3.40 -13.52
C LEU A 45 -11.24 2.60 -14.78
N ASP A 46 -11.35 1.28 -14.65
CA ASP A 46 -11.81 0.40 -15.73
C ASP A 46 -13.30 0.60 -16.02
N CYS A 47 -14.15 0.45 -15.00
CA CYS A 47 -15.60 0.39 -15.17
C CYS A 47 -16.25 1.75 -15.44
N GLU A 48 -15.87 2.79 -14.69
CA GLU A 48 -16.56 4.08 -14.71
C GLU A 48 -15.83 5.10 -15.58
N ALA A 49 -14.51 5.15 -15.48
CA ALA A 49 -13.72 6.13 -16.21
C ALA A 49 -13.27 5.63 -17.60
N GLY A 50 -13.47 4.34 -17.92
CA GLY A 50 -13.22 3.76 -19.24
C GLY A 50 -11.74 3.62 -19.60
N PHE A 51 -10.84 3.53 -18.61
CA PHE A 51 -9.41 3.28 -18.84
C PHE A 51 -9.17 1.80 -19.13
N GLY A 52 -8.62 1.47 -20.30
CA GLY A 52 -8.28 0.10 -20.65
C GLY A 52 -6.95 -0.38 -20.06
N LYS A 53 -5.82 -0.01 -20.68
CA LYS A 53 -4.49 -0.47 -20.25
C LYS A 53 -4.01 0.34 -19.05
N MET A 54 -4.03 -0.27 -17.88
CA MET A 54 -3.59 0.34 -16.63
C MET A 54 -2.29 -0.30 -16.12
N GLY A 55 -1.60 0.46 -15.26
CA GLY A 55 -0.43 -0.01 -14.55
C GLY A 55 -0.43 0.48 -13.11
N ILE A 56 0.25 -0.25 -12.26
CA ILE A 56 0.49 0.10 -10.87
C ILE A 56 1.99 0.04 -10.57
N CYS A 57 2.47 1.05 -9.86
CA CYS A 57 3.86 1.11 -9.42
C CYS A 57 3.94 1.61 -7.98
N GLY A 58 5.02 1.28 -7.29
CA GLY A 58 5.28 1.79 -5.96
C GLY A 58 6.73 1.61 -5.55
N LEU A 59 7.16 2.43 -4.58
CA LEU A 59 8.52 2.45 -4.05
C LEU A 59 8.55 1.92 -2.62
N SER A 60 9.56 1.11 -2.28
CA SER A 60 9.74 0.53 -0.94
C SER A 60 8.48 -0.25 -0.50
N MET A 61 7.88 0.07 0.64
CA MET A 61 6.60 -0.49 1.09
C MET A 61 5.50 -0.39 0.01
N GLY A 62 5.43 0.74 -0.70
CA GLY A 62 4.46 0.92 -1.78
C GLY A 62 4.68 -0.04 -2.94
N GLY A 63 5.92 -0.48 -3.18
CA GLY A 63 6.21 -1.46 -4.22
C GLY A 63 5.78 -2.88 -3.82
N VAL A 64 5.84 -3.24 -2.53
CA VAL A 64 5.20 -4.46 -2.01
C VAL A 64 3.70 -4.42 -2.24
N HIS A 65 3.06 -3.28 -1.94
CA HIS A 65 1.63 -3.10 -2.18
C HIS A 65 1.30 -3.19 -3.68
N ALA A 66 2.10 -2.58 -4.56
CA ALA A 66 1.91 -2.66 -6.00
C ALA A 66 1.99 -4.11 -6.50
N ALA A 67 2.96 -4.89 -6.02
CA ALA A 67 3.08 -6.32 -6.35
C ALA A 67 1.87 -7.13 -5.87
N MET A 68 1.37 -6.86 -4.66
CA MET A 68 0.17 -7.53 -4.12
C MET A 68 -1.08 -7.16 -4.90
N VAL A 69 -1.29 -5.88 -5.21
CA VAL A 69 -2.44 -5.42 -6.01
C VAL A 69 -2.41 -6.07 -7.39
N GLY A 70 -1.26 -6.04 -8.08
CA GLY A 70 -1.09 -6.68 -9.39
C GLY A 70 -1.37 -8.18 -9.37
N SER A 71 -1.00 -8.87 -8.27
CA SER A 71 -1.25 -10.31 -8.09
C SER A 71 -2.70 -10.65 -7.76
N LEU A 72 -3.44 -9.71 -7.15
CA LEU A 72 -4.84 -9.87 -6.73
C LEU A 72 -5.84 -9.29 -7.72
N HIS A 73 -5.38 -8.65 -8.78
CA HIS A 73 -6.26 -8.06 -9.79
C HIS A 73 -6.74 -9.14 -10.78
N PRO A 74 -8.04 -9.18 -11.12
CA PRO A 74 -8.59 -10.23 -11.98
C PRO A 74 -8.11 -10.15 -13.43
N THR A 75 -7.67 -8.99 -13.89
CA THR A 75 -7.15 -8.76 -15.24
C THR A 75 -5.66 -8.42 -15.22
N PRO A 76 -4.93 -8.60 -16.35
CA PRO A 76 -3.51 -8.26 -16.39
C PRO A 76 -3.26 -6.74 -16.22
N VAL A 77 -2.59 -6.36 -15.14
CA VAL A 77 -2.16 -4.98 -14.88
C VAL A 77 -0.63 -4.90 -14.92
N ALA A 78 -0.09 -3.94 -15.66
CA ALA A 78 1.35 -3.72 -15.70
C ALA A 78 1.84 -3.33 -14.29
N THR A 79 2.69 -4.16 -13.69
CA THR A 79 3.08 -4.01 -12.28
C THR A 79 4.57 -3.72 -12.17
N LEU A 80 4.93 -2.60 -11.54
CA LEU A 80 6.31 -2.15 -11.35
C LEU A 80 6.62 -1.93 -9.85
N PRO A 81 7.05 -2.98 -9.13
CA PRO A 81 7.52 -2.87 -7.76
C PRO A 81 8.98 -2.35 -7.76
N PHE A 82 9.21 -1.16 -7.21
CA PHE A 82 10.53 -0.54 -7.18
C PHE A 82 11.13 -0.59 -5.76
N LEU A 83 12.37 -1.10 -5.64
CA LEU A 83 13.10 -1.22 -4.37
C LEU A 83 12.27 -1.83 -3.22
N SER A 84 11.45 -2.83 -3.54
CA SER A 84 10.48 -3.41 -2.61
C SER A 84 11.14 -4.41 -1.67
N PRO A 85 11.01 -4.26 -0.33
CA PRO A 85 11.47 -5.28 0.60
C PRO A 85 10.59 -6.54 0.53
N ASN A 86 11.12 -7.71 0.88
CA ASN A 86 10.33 -8.95 0.83
C ASN A 86 9.19 -8.98 1.86
N SER A 87 9.40 -8.41 3.06
CA SER A 87 8.39 -8.34 4.11
C SER A 87 8.81 -7.40 5.23
N ALA A 88 7.84 -6.77 5.88
CA ALA A 88 8.05 -6.05 7.14
C ALA A 88 7.74 -6.92 8.37
N VAL A 89 7.08 -8.08 8.19
CA VAL A 89 6.57 -8.92 9.29
C VAL A 89 7.70 -9.39 10.20
N VAL A 90 8.77 -9.94 9.64
CA VAL A 90 9.87 -10.48 10.46
C VAL A 90 10.51 -9.39 11.30
N ALA A 91 10.74 -8.19 10.75
CA ALA A 91 11.38 -7.10 11.49
C ALA A 91 10.49 -6.54 12.60
N PHE A 92 9.19 -6.35 12.33
CA PHE A 92 8.26 -5.62 13.20
C PHE A 92 7.35 -6.51 14.07
N CYS A 93 7.17 -7.79 13.74
CA CYS A 93 6.36 -8.72 14.54
C CYS A 93 7.22 -9.65 15.41
N GLU A 94 8.38 -10.06 14.90
CA GLU A 94 9.25 -11.06 15.54
C GLU A 94 10.66 -10.55 15.85
N GLY A 95 11.11 -9.49 15.17
CA GLY A 95 12.48 -9.02 15.17
C GLY A 95 12.75 -7.88 16.15
N ILE A 96 13.94 -7.28 16.00
CA ILE A 96 14.44 -6.24 16.90
C ILE A 96 13.57 -4.98 16.95
N LEU A 97 12.75 -4.75 15.91
CA LEU A 97 11.85 -3.58 15.82
C LEU A 97 10.46 -3.84 16.42
N LYS A 98 10.20 -5.04 16.95
CA LYS A 98 8.91 -5.41 17.58
C LYS A 98 8.48 -4.42 18.66
N HIS A 99 9.43 -3.89 19.43
CA HIS A 99 9.17 -2.92 20.49
C HIS A 99 9.49 -1.48 20.07
N GLY A 100 10.04 -1.26 18.87
CA GLY A 100 10.36 0.07 18.34
C GLY A 100 9.15 0.86 17.84
N ILE A 101 8.01 0.18 17.69
CA ILE A 101 6.72 0.75 17.31
C ILE A 101 5.77 0.92 18.51
N ALA A 102 6.22 0.65 19.75
CA ALA A 102 5.49 0.84 21.00
C ALA A 102 5.64 2.27 21.58
#